data_AF-A0A939LXX1-F1
#
_entry.id   AF-A0A939LXX1-F1
#
_cell.length_a   1.000
_cell.length_b   1.000
_cell.length_c   1.000
_cell.angle_alpha   90.00
_cell.angle_beta   90.00
_cell.angle_gamma   90.00
#
_symmetry.space_group_name_H-M   'P 1'
#
loop_
_entity.id
_entity.type
_entity.pdbx_description
1 polymer ?
#
loop_
_entity_poly.entity_id
_entity_poly.type
_entity_poly.pdbx_seq_one_letter_code
_entity_poly.pdbx_strand_id
1 'polypeptide(L)'
;MAGPAVFNNSGTPSSAVSYTPTDGGEPGVDHKWVVHEELDNPGEAPLADGTEVVLEAEHMAGMQGATATIDHSTQETVYMVDVPGGEMPMTNHKWVVESEVHPAG
;
A
#
# COMPACT_ATOMS: atom_id res chain seq x y z
N MET A 1 -2.22 18.05 -0.43
CA MET A 1 -3.64 17.67 -0.61
C MET A 1 -3.68 16.56 -1.63
N ALA A 2 -4.25 15.39 -1.29
CA ALA A 2 -4.59 14.39 -2.29
C ALA A 2 -5.76 14.92 -3.14
N GLY A 3 -5.66 14.76 -4.45
CA GLY A 3 -6.71 15.09 -5.41
C GLY A 3 -7.88 14.11 -5.33
N PRO A 4 -8.88 14.23 -6.23
CA PRO A 4 -10.03 13.33 -6.22
C PRO A 4 -9.56 11.87 -6.34
N ALA A 5 -10.21 10.97 -5.59
CA ALA A 5 -9.97 9.54 -5.71
C ALA A 5 -10.22 9.10 -7.16
N VAL A 6 -9.21 8.48 -7.76
CA VAL A 6 -9.24 7.99 -9.15
C VAL A 6 -9.80 6.56 -9.19
N PHE A 7 -9.62 5.81 -8.09
CA PHE A 7 -10.16 4.47 -7.88
C PHE A 7 -10.30 4.21 -6.37
N ASN A 8 -11.33 3.46 -5.95
CA ASN A 8 -11.47 2.99 -4.58
C ASN A 8 -11.63 1.48 -4.53
N ASN A 9 -11.12 0.86 -3.46
CA ASN A 9 -11.34 -0.55 -3.16
C ASN A 9 -11.90 -0.63 -1.73
N SER A 10 -13.21 -0.80 -1.62
CA SER A 10 -13.93 -0.82 -0.34
C SER A 10 -14.09 -2.23 0.19
N GLY A 11 -13.73 -2.45 1.45
CA GLY A 11 -13.93 -3.75 2.15
C GLY A 11 -12.80 -4.76 1.95
N THR A 12 -11.74 -4.40 1.23
CA THR A 12 -10.53 -5.22 1.09
C THR A 12 -9.53 -4.87 2.19
N PRO A 13 -9.06 -5.84 2.99
CA PRO A 13 -8.01 -5.58 3.97
C PRO A 13 -6.75 -5.01 3.31
N SER A 14 -6.22 -3.97 3.92
CA SER A 14 -4.98 -3.31 3.49
C SER A 14 -3.97 -3.40 4.61
N SER A 15 -2.72 -3.65 4.28
CA SER A 15 -1.67 -3.91 5.25
C SER A 15 -0.52 -2.93 5.07
N ALA A 16 0.02 -2.48 6.20
CA ALA A 16 1.34 -1.89 6.26
C ALA A 16 2.38 -3.01 6.32
N VAL A 17 3.48 -2.86 5.59
CA VAL A 17 4.49 -3.91 5.47
C VAL A 17 5.91 -3.40 5.64
N SER A 18 6.76 -4.23 6.23
CA SER A 18 8.20 -4.04 6.25
C SER A 18 8.85 -5.05 5.31
N TYR A 19 9.74 -4.60 4.41
CA TYR A 19 10.30 -5.47 3.38
C TYR A 19 11.72 -5.06 2.98
N THR A 20 12.46 -6.02 2.41
CA THR A 20 13.77 -5.76 1.79
C THR A 20 13.60 -5.73 0.27
N PRO A 21 13.90 -4.61 -0.41
CA PRO A 21 13.78 -4.52 -1.86
C PRO A 21 14.62 -5.56 -2.61
N THR A 22 14.10 -6.08 -3.72
CA THR A 22 14.76 -7.11 -4.54
C THR A 22 15.96 -6.58 -5.32
N ASP A 23 16.08 -5.26 -5.48
CA ASP A 23 17.16 -4.59 -6.19
C ASP A 23 18.36 -4.21 -5.30
N GLY A 24 18.32 -4.58 -4.02
CA GLY A 24 19.38 -4.26 -3.05
C GLY A 24 19.28 -2.84 -2.47
N GLY A 25 18.15 -2.15 -2.66
CA GLY A 25 17.83 -0.91 -1.96
C GLY A 25 17.74 -1.07 -0.44
N GLU A 26 17.67 0.06 0.26
CA GLU A 26 17.51 0.09 1.72
C GLU A 26 16.17 -0.54 2.13
N PRO A 27 16.11 -1.30 3.24
CA PRO A 27 14.87 -1.88 3.74
C PRO A 27 13.79 -0.80 4.01
N GLY A 28 12.58 -1.07 3.53
CA GLY A 28 11.39 -0.29 3.85
C GLY A 28 10.77 -0.78 5.16
N VAL A 29 10.42 0.14 6.05
CA VAL A 29 9.70 -0.14 7.30
C VAL A 29 8.36 0.59 7.30
N ASP A 30 7.31 -0.06 7.81
CA ASP A 30 5.95 0.50 7.89
C ASP A 30 5.47 1.12 6.56
N HIS A 31 5.73 0.43 5.44
CA HIS A 31 5.30 0.88 4.13
C HIS A 31 3.79 0.71 3.99
N LYS A 32 3.10 1.84 3.87
CA LYS A 32 1.64 1.96 3.75
C LYS A 32 1.27 2.34 2.31
N TRP A 33 0.38 1.62 1.64
CA TRP A 33 -0.29 0.37 2.02
C TRP A 33 -0.17 -0.60 0.84
N VAL A 34 -0.36 -1.89 1.08
CA VAL A 34 -0.63 -2.89 0.03
C VAL A 34 -1.99 -3.52 0.28
N VAL A 35 -2.76 -3.82 -0.77
CA VAL A 35 -4.05 -4.53 -0.64
C VAL A 35 -3.86 -6.04 -0.75
N HIS A 36 -4.82 -6.83 -0.25
CA HIS A 36 -4.75 -8.29 -0.28
C HIS A 36 -4.52 -8.88 -1.69
N GLU A 37 -5.05 -8.26 -2.74
CA GLU A 37 -4.82 -8.70 -4.13
C GLU A 37 -3.43 -8.36 -4.69
N GLU A 38 -2.63 -7.57 -3.97
CA GLU A 38 -1.25 -7.23 -4.34
C GLU A 38 -0.22 -8.15 -3.65
N LEU A 39 -0.68 -9.27 -3.10
CA LEU A 39 0.13 -10.30 -2.45
C LEU A 39 0.07 -11.61 -3.26
N ASP A 40 1.18 -12.33 -3.34
CA ASP A 40 1.23 -13.63 -4.01
C ASP A 40 0.59 -14.71 -3.13
N ASN A 41 -0.52 -15.28 -3.61
CA ASN A 41 -1.26 -16.38 -2.98
C ASN A 41 -1.40 -16.27 -1.43
N PRO A 42 -1.91 -15.14 -0.90
CA PRO A 42 -1.85 -14.82 0.54
C PRO A 42 -2.75 -15.70 1.43
N GLY A 43 -3.63 -16.50 0.84
CA GLY A 43 -4.68 -17.21 1.58
C GLY A 43 -5.86 -16.29 1.93
N GLU A 44 -6.51 -16.56 3.06
CA GLU A 44 -7.70 -15.82 3.49
C GLU A 44 -7.32 -14.54 4.25
N ALA A 45 -7.96 -13.44 3.88
CA ALA A 45 -7.83 -12.16 4.56
C ALA A 45 -8.73 -12.10 5.82
N PRO A 46 -8.39 -11.30 6.84
CA PRO A 46 -7.17 -10.51 6.97
C PRO A 46 -5.99 -11.37 7.45
N LEU A 47 -4.79 -11.00 7.02
CA LEU A 47 -3.55 -11.61 7.51
C LEU A 47 -3.20 -11.10 8.92
N ALA A 48 -2.58 -11.95 9.73
CA ALA A 48 -2.14 -11.59 11.08
C ALA A 48 -0.83 -10.81 11.06
N ASP A 49 -0.64 -9.91 12.02
CA ASP A 49 0.63 -9.22 12.23
C ASP A 49 1.78 -10.23 12.40
N GLY A 50 2.93 -9.94 11.78
CA GLY A 50 4.09 -10.83 11.74
C GLY A 50 4.03 -11.91 10.65
N THR A 51 2.94 -12.02 9.89
CA THR A 51 2.86 -12.95 8.75
C THR A 51 3.86 -12.54 7.67
N GLU A 52 4.65 -13.50 7.17
CA GLU A 52 5.50 -13.30 6.00
C GLU A 52 4.70 -13.53 4.71
N VAL A 53 4.85 -12.63 3.75
CA VAL A 53 4.20 -12.64 2.44
C VAL A 53 5.20 -12.29 1.34
N VAL A 54 4.83 -12.55 0.08
CA VAL A 54 5.55 -12.06 -1.10
C VAL A 54 4.69 -10.98 -1.77
N LEU A 55 5.30 -9.83 -2.05
CA LEU A 55 4.62 -8.71 -2.67
C LEU A 55 4.53 -8.89 -4.20
N GLU A 56 3.34 -8.76 -4.78
CA GLU A 56 3.16 -8.56 -6.23
C GLU A 56 3.02 -7.06 -6.58
N ALA A 57 2.89 -6.19 -5.58
CA ALA A 57 2.85 -4.75 -5.73
C ALA A 57 4.09 -4.19 -6.47
N GLU A 58 3.84 -3.26 -7.40
CA GLU A 58 4.85 -2.52 -8.16
C GLU A 58 4.82 -1.01 -7.84
N HIS A 59 4.55 -0.63 -6.58
CA HIS A 59 4.40 0.79 -6.22
C HIS A 59 5.72 1.55 -6.34
N MET A 60 6.84 0.87 -6.07
CA MET A 60 8.20 1.39 -6.19
C MET A 60 9.14 0.30 -6.74
N ALA A 61 10.28 0.73 -7.30
CA ALA A 61 11.33 -0.20 -7.75
C ALA A 61 11.77 -1.12 -6.60
N GLY A 62 12.01 -2.39 -6.91
CA GLY A 62 12.44 -3.40 -5.95
C GLY A 62 11.31 -3.99 -5.08
N MET A 63 10.07 -3.51 -5.19
CA MET A 63 8.96 -4.02 -4.37
C MET A 63 8.43 -5.38 -4.85
N GLN A 64 8.23 -5.54 -6.15
CA GLN A 64 7.70 -6.78 -6.70
C GLN A 64 8.66 -7.95 -6.43
N GLY A 65 8.10 -9.05 -5.93
CA GLY A 65 8.81 -10.25 -5.52
C GLY A 65 9.54 -10.12 -4.18
N ALA A 66 9.49 -8.97 -3.50
CA ALA A 66 10.10 -8.82 -2.19
C ALA A 66 9.35 -9.64 -1.14
N THR A 67 10.09 -10.32 -0.27
CA THR A 67 9.54 -10.88 0.98
C THR A 67 9.29 -9.74 1.95
N ALA A 68 8.09 -9.72 2.51
CA ALA A 68 7.63 -8.69 3.44
C ALA A 68 6.99 -9.31 4.67
N THR A 69 7.01 -8.59 5.78
CA THR A 69 6.26 -8.91 7.01
C THR A 69 5.07 -7.96 7.12
N ILE A 70 3.89 -8.49 7.42
CA ILE A 70 2.71 -7.69 7.78
C ILE A 70 2.97 -7.02 9.12
N ASP A 71 3.05 -5.68 9.14
CA ASP A 71 3.23 -4.92 10.38
C ASP A 71 1.90 -4.73 11.11
N HIS A 72 0.86 -4.33 10.36
CA HIS A 72 -0.52 -4.22 10.82
C HIS A 72 -1.47 -4.10 9.63
N SER A 73 -2.76 -4.35 9.87
CA SER A 73 -3.81 -4.26 8.84
C SER A 73 -4.98 -3.36 9.24
N THR A 74 -5.63 -2.78 8.24
CA THR A 74 -6.89 -2.03 8.36
C THR A 74 -7.93 -2.55 7.36
N GLN A 75 -9.21 -2.31 7.63
CA GLN A 75 -10.34 -2.61 6.73
C GLN A 75 -11.03 -1.32 6.24
N GLU A 76 -10.36 -0.18 6.41
CA GLU A 76 -10.82 1.08 5.83
C GLU A 76 -10.86 0.98 4.29
N THR A 77 -11.71 1.82 3.69
CA THR A 77 -11.67 1.99 2.24
C THR A 77 -10.32 2.58 1.84
N VAL A 78 -9.64 1.95 0.88
CA VAL A 78 -8.44 2.51 0.26
C VAL A 78 -8.76 3.22 -1.04
N TYR A 79 -7.98 4.25 -1.31
CA TYR A 79 -8.10 5.12 -2.46
C TYR A 79 -6.78 5.19 -3.21
N MET A 80 -6.87 5.15 -4.53
CA MET A 80 -5.82 5.60 -5.42
C MET A 80 -6.07 7.08 -5.74
N VAL A 81 -5.05 7.93 -5.57
CA VAL A 81 -5.21 9.38 -5.66
C VAL A 81 -4.15 10.01 -6.56
N ASP A 82 -4.50 11.11 -7.22
CA ASP A 82 -3.51 12.00 -7.82
C ASP A 82 -3.07 13.05 -6.80
N VAL A 83 -1.78 13.35 -6.69
CA VAL A 83 -1.23 14.40 -5.80
C VAL A 83 -0.57 15.47 -6.67
N PRO A 84 -1.34 16.41 -7.25
CA PRO A 84 -0.83 17.38 -8.22
C PRO A 84 -0.02 18.55 -7.60
N GLY A 85 -0.10 18.74 -6.28
CA GLY A 85 0.45 19.90 -5.58
C GLY A 85 1.71 19.64 -4.73
N GLY A 86 2.34 18.47 -4.85
CA GLY A 86 3.60 18.15 -4.17
C GLY A 86 4.83 18.69 -4.91
N GLU A 87 6.01 18.63 -4.28
CA GLU A 87 7.30 18.92 -4.96
C GLU A 87 7.49 18.03 -6.19
N MET A 88 7.00 16.80 -6.11
CA MET A 88 6.86 15.88 -7.22
C MET A 88 5.38 15.54 -7.41
N PRO A 89 4.73 15.96 -8.49
CA PRO A 89 3.35 15.58 -8.76
C PRO A 89 3.29 14.07 -9.00
N MET A 90 2.38 13.39 -8.30
CA MET A 90 2.18 11.95 -8.41
C MET A 90 0.82 11.68 -9.03
N THR A 91 0.76 10.75 -9.96
CA THR A 91 -0.52 10.28 -10.56
C THR A 91 -0.75 8.83 -10.18
N ASN A 92 -1.99 8.45 -9.92
CA ASN A 92 -2.37 7.09 -9.53
C ASN A 92 -1.57 6.56 -8.32
N HIS A 93 -1.31 7.43 -7.33
CA HIS A 93 -0.61 7.04 -6.12
C HIS A 93 -1.45 6.04 -5.33
N LYS A 94 -0.84 4.88 -5.04
CA LYS A 94 -1.38 3.78 -4.27
C LYS A 94 -0.62 3.67 -2.96
N TRP A 95 -1.28 3.45 -1.82
CA TRP A 95 -2.69 3.68 -1.54
C TRP A 95 -2.77 4.66 -0.36
N VAL A 96 -3.92 5.30 -0.20
CA VAL A 96 -4.25 6.04 1.04
C VAL A 96 -5.55 5.50 1.59
N VAL A 97 -5.70 5.43 2.91
CA VAL A 97 -6.95 5.00 3.56
C VAL A 97 -7.88 6.19 3.82
N GLU A 98 -9.16 5.91 4.09
CA GLU A 98 -10.17 6.94 4.34
C GLU A 98 -9.77 7.97 5.40
N SER A 99 -9.17 7.53 6.51
CA SER A 99 -8.70 8.44 7.57
C SER A 99 -7.52 9.34 7.16
N GLU A 100 -6.77 8.99 6.11
CA GLU A 100 -5.66 9.77 5.56
C GLU A 100 -6.12 10.80 4.52
N VAL A 101 -7.35 10.68 4.03
CA VAL A 101 -7.95 11.62 3.08
C VAL A 101 -8.67 12.73 3.85
N HIS A 102 -8.37 13.97 3.50
CA HIS A 102 -9.04 15.14 4.06
C HIS A 102 -9.73 15.94 2.96
N PRO A 103 -10.92 16.51 3.23
CA PRO A 103 -11.57 17.41 2.29
C PRO A 103 -10.62 18.53 1.89
N ALA A 104 -10.58 18.87 0.60
CA ALA A 104 -9.99 20.12 0.16
C ALA A 104 -10.85 21.26 0.74
N GLY A 105 -10.30 21.97 1.72
CA GLY A 105 -10.94 23.15 2.31
C GLY A 105 -11.11 24.30 1.34
#